data_AF-A0A7C9K5H4-F1
#
_entry.id   AF-A0A7C9K5H4-F1
#
_cell.length_a   1.000
_cell.length_b   1.000
_cell.length_c   1.000
_cell.angle_alpha   90.00
_cell.angle_beta   90.00
_cell.angle_gamma   90.00
#
_symmetry.space_group_name_H-M   'P 1'
#
loop_
_entity.id
_entity.type
_entity.pdbx_description
1 polymer ?
#
loop_
_entity_poly.entity_id
_entity_poly.type
_entity_poly.pdbx_seq_one_letter_code
_entity_poly.pdbx_strand_id
1 'polypeptide(L)' 'MLTAIEIHHLIQKLANLENGISDIFILSGYPFQVMVYGRVKSVYLEEFPVEKLTPFQSEQIAFYLLREHPYL' A
#
# COMPACT_ATOMS: atom_id res chain seq x y z
N MET A 1 -3.55 13.54 -6.73
CA MET A 1 -2.29 13.19 -6.03
C MET A 1 -2.68 12.70 -4.65
N LEU A 2 -2.18 11.56 -4.18
CA LEU A 2 -2.43 11.11 -2.82
C LEU A 2 -1.73 12.04 -1.84
N THR A 3 -2.47 12.57 -0.88
CA THR A 3 -1.98 13.37 0.23
C THR A 3 -1.33 12.48 1.29
N ALA A 4 -0.55 13.08 2.18
CA ALA A 4 0.05 12.38 3.33
C ALA A 4 -1.00 11.61 4.16
N ILE A 5 -2.15 12.25 4.43
CA ILE A 5 -3.24 11.66 5.21
C ILE A 5 -3.83 10.45 4.48
N GLU A 6 -4.03 10.57 3.17
CA GLU A 6 -4.53 9.47 2.34
C GLU A 6 -3.56 8.29 2.30
N ILE A 7 -2.25 8.52 2.23
CA ILE A 7 -1.25 7.43 2.25
C ILE A 7 -1.22 6.76 3.62
N HIS A 8 -1.25 7.53 4.72
CA HIS A 8 -1.32 6.95 6.06
C HIS A 8 -2.59 6.10 6.24
N HIS A 9 -3.74 6.62 5.82
CA HIS A 9 -5.01 5.90 5.84
C HIS A 9 -4.94 4.62 5.01
N LEU A 10 -4.42 4.70 3.78
CA LEU A 10 -4.23 3.56 2.89
C LEU A 10 -3.41 2.44 3.57
N ILE A 11 -2.27 2.77 4.15
CA ILE A 11 -1.42 1.77 4.83
C ILE A 11 -2.11 1.19 6.06
N GLN A 12 -2.81 2.00 6.85
CA GLN A 12 -3.59 1.50 7.99
C GLN A 12 -4.71 0.55 7.54
N LYS A 13 -5.43 0.87 6.46
CA LYS A 13 -6.46 -0.01 5.86
C LYS A 13 -5.85 -1.33 5.41
N LEU A 14 -4.73 -1.29 4.69
CA LEU A 14 -4.05 -2.48 4.20
C LEU A 14 -3.56 -3.36 5.35
N ALA A 15 -2.96 -2.77 6.39
CA ALA A 15 -2.44 -3.50 7.55
C ALA A 15 -3.55 -4.18 8.39
N ASN A 16 -4.78 -3.66 8.35
CA ASN A 16 -5.91 -4.14 9.15
C ASN A 16 -7.04 -4.76 8.31
N LEU A 17 -6.77 -5.09 7.04
CA LEU A 17 -7.79 -5.60 6.13
C LEU A 17 -8.34 -6.97 6.58
N GLU A 18 -7.46 -7.85 7.05
CA GLU A 18 -7.80 -9.16 7.61
C GLU A 18 -6.74 -9.63 8.61
N ASN A 19 -7.06 -10.63 9.41
CA ASN A 19 -6.12 -11.20 10.36
C ASN A 19 -4.98 -11.96 9.65
N GLY A 20 -3.77 -11.90 10.21
CA GLY A 20 -2.62 -12.66 9.72
C GLY A 20 -1.88 -12.01 8.56
N ILE A 21 -2.09 -10.71 8.35
CA ILE A 21 -1.26 -9.90 7.45
C ILE A 21 0.14 -9.77 8.05
N SER A 22 1.16 -10.10 7.26
CA SER A 22 2.57 -9.96 7.64
C SER A 22 3.28 -8.86 6.85
N ASP A 23 2.88 -8.64 5.59
CA ASP A 23 3.57 -7.75 4.67
C ASP A 23 2.57 -7.00 3.78
N ILE A 24 2.95 -5.78 3.38
CA ILE A 24 2.26 -4.97 2.38
C ILE A 24 3.22 -4.78 1.21
N PHE A 25 2.75 -5.07 -0.01
CA PHE A 25 3.50 -4.84 -1.23
C PHE A 25 2.90 -3.67 -2.02
N ILE A 26 3.77 -2.73 -2.37
CA ILE A 26 3.49 -1.59 -3.24
C ILE A 26 4.35 -1.76 -4.49
N LEU A 27 3.75 -2.26 -5.58
CA LEU A 27 4.48 -2.61 -6.80
C LEU A 27 3.88 -1.92 -8.01
N SER A 28 4.73 -1.32 -8.84
CA SER A 28 4.30 -0.75 -10.12
C SER A 28 3.79 -1.85 -11.06
N GLY A 29 2.65 -1.61 -11.71
CA GLY A 29 1.98 -2.54 -12.62
C GLY A 29 1.04 -3.54 -11.94
N TYR A 30 0.94 -3.50 -10.61
CA TYR A 30 0.10 -4.38 -9.80
C TYR A 30 -0.88 -3.57 -8.95
N PRO A 31 -2.04 -4.12 -8.56
CA PRO A 31 -2.86 -3.54 -7.50
C PRO A 31 -2.07 -3.54 -6.18
N PHE A 32 -2.65 -2.97 -5.12
CA PHE A 32 -2.13 -3.20 -3.78
C PHE A 32 -2.14 -4.70 -3.48
N GLN A 33 -1.13 -5.18 -2.75
CA GLN A 33 -1.10 -6.57 -2.35
C GLN A 33 -0.68 -6.70 -0.89
N VAL A 34 -1.16 -7.75 -0.24
CA VAL A 34 -0.78 -8.09 1.13
C VAL A 34 -0.38 -9.56 1.20
N MET A 35 0.57 -9.88 2.07
CA MET A 35 0.89 -11.25 2.45
C MET A 35 0.00 -11.65 3.62
N VAL A 36 -0.80 -12.70 3.45
CA VAL A 36 -1.70 -13.23 4.49
C VAL A 36 -1.45 -14.73 4.63
N TYR A 37 -1.00 -15.17 5.80
CA TYR A 37 -0.63 -16.57 6.07
C TYR A 37 0.24 -17.21 4.96
N GLY A 38 1.25 -16.47 4.49
CA GLY A 38 2.19 -16.94 3.46
C GLY A 38 1.63 -16.95 2.02
N ARG A 39 0.47 -16.33 1.79
CA ARG A 39 -0.10 -16.14 0.44
C ARG A 39 -0.25 -14.67 0.09
N VAL A 40 0.21 -14.29 -1.09
CA VAL A 40 0.00 -12.94 -1.63
C VAL A 40 -1.42 -12.82 -2.16
N LYS A 41 -2.14 -11.80 -1.73
CA LYS A 41 -3.48 -11.46 -2.21
C LYS A 41 -3.49 -10.05 -2.77
N SER A 42 -4.11 -9.87 -3.93
CA SER A 42 -4.43 -8.55 -4.46
C SER A 42 -5.59 -7.92 -3.68
N VAL A 43 -5.48 -6.63 -3.40
CA VAL A 43 -6.45 -5.84 -2.65
C VAL A 43 -6.98 -4.71 -3.53
N TYR A 44 -8.30 -4.59 -3.57
CA TYR A 44 -9.00 -3.51 -4.25
C TYR A 44 -9.81 -2.76 -3.20
N LEU A 45 -9.48 -1.49 -2.99
CA LEU A 45 -10.15 -0.64 -2.01
C LEU A 45 -11.04 0.35 -2.77
N GLU A 46 -12.33 0.41 -2.42
CA GLU A 46 -13.27 1.34 -3.07
C GLU A 46 -12.86 2.80 -2.90
N GLU A 47 -12.30 3.14 -1.73
CA GLU A 47 -11.80 4.47 -1.39
C GLU A 47 -10.50 4.84 -2.13
N PHE A 48 -9.76 3.82 -2.60
CA PHE A 48 -8.52 3.99 -3.36
C PHE A 48 -8.61 3.15 -4.64
N PRO A 49 -9.48 3.54 -5.59
CA PRO A 49 -9.77 2.72 -6.76
C PRO A 49 -8.54 2.69 -7.68
N VAL A 50 -7.74 1.65 -7.53
CA VAL A 50 -6.55 1.40 -8.33
C VAL A 50 -6.55 -0.05 -8.78
N GLU A 51 -6.63 -0.25 -10.09
CA GLU A 51 -6.47 -1.58 -10.67
C GLU A 51 -5.00 -1.98 -10.71
N LYS A 52 -4.13 -1.00 -10.99
CA LYS A 52 -2.67 -1.13 -11.03
C LYS A 52 -2.03 0.20 -10.65
N LEU A 53 -1.00 0.14 -9.81
CA LEU A 53 -0.18 1.29 -9.47
C LEU A 53 0.72 1.66 -10.65
N THR A 54 0.80 2.95 -10.96
CA THR A 54 1.82 3.47 -11.88
C THR A 54 3.17 3.59 -11.15
N PRO A 55 4.30 3.62 -11.89
CA PRO A 55 5.61 3.85 -11.28
C PRO A 55 5.64 5.11 -10.41
N PHE A 56 5.00 6.19 -10.90
CA PHE A 56 4.92 7.46 -10.17
C PHE A 56 4.10 7.32 -8.88
N GLN A 57 2.98 6.61 -8.88
CA GLN A 57 2.20 6.37 -7.65
C GLN A 57 2.99 5.57 -6.61
N SER A 58 3.67 4.50 -7.04
CA SER A 58 4.52 3.70 -6.15
C SER A 58 5.66 4.53 -5.55
N GLU A 59 6.30 5.38 -6.35
CA GLU A 59 7.37 6.28 -5.90
C GLU A 59 6.86 7.29 -4.87
N GLN A 60 5.69 7.92 -5.12
CA GLN A 60 5.09 8.87 -4.18
C GLN A 60 4.78 8.22 -2.83
N ILE A 61 4.24 6.99 -2.83
CA ILE A 61 3.99 6.23 -1.60
C ILE A 61 5.31 5.93 -0.88
N ALA A 62 6.32 5.44 -1.60
CA ALA A 62 7.62 5.10 -1.03
C ALA A 62 8.31 6.32 -0.39
N PHE A 63 8.41 7.45 -1.12
CA PHE A 63 9.03 8.66 -0.58
C PHE A 63 8.27 9.24 0.60
N TYR A 64 6.94 9.14 0.62
CA TYR A 64 6.18 9.53 1.78
C TYR A 64 6.54 8.69 3.01
N LEU A 65 6.57 7.35 2.87
CA LEU A 65 6.89 6.46 3.99
C LEU A 65 8.31 6.67 4.52
N LEU A 66 9.29 6.84 3.62
CA LEU A 66 10.67 7.12 3.98
C LEU A 66 10.82 8.48 4.66
N ARG A 67 10.02 9.49 4.27
CA ARG A 67 10.07 10.81 4.91
C ARG A 67 9.64 10.76 6.37
N GLU A 68 8.59 9.99 6.68
CA GLU A 68 8.09 9.85 8.06
C GLU A 68 9.01 8.96 8.91
N HIS A 69 9.69 7.97 8.30
CA HIS A 69 10.60 7.05 8.98
C HIS A 69 11.91 6.84 8.18
N PRO A 70 12.84 7.81 8.21
CA PRO A 70 14.03 7.81 7.34
C PRO A 70 15.12 6.80 7.69
N TYR A 71 14.93 6.02 8.77
CA TYR A 71 15.88 5.02 9.26
C TYR A 71 15.34 3.59 9.20
N LEU A 72 14.21 3.38 8.52
CA LEU A 72 13.83 2.08 7.98
C LEU A 72 14.58 1.80 6.67
#